data_AF-A0A0L6TZU8-F1
#
_entry.id   AF-A0A0L6TZU8-F1
#
_cell.length_a   1.000
_cell.length_b   1.000
_cell.length_c   1.000
_cell.angle_alpha   90.00
_cell.angle_beta   90.00
_cell.angle_gamma   90.00
#
_symmetry.space_group_name_H-M   'P 1'
#
loop_
_entity.id
_entity.type
_entity.pdbx_description
1 polymer ?
#
loop_
_entity_poly.entity_id
_entity_poly.type
_entity_poly.pdbx_seq_one_letter_code
_entity_poly.pdbx_strand_id
1 'polypeptide(L)'
;MKVSILEIILKGIPENLIFTLGLFAFTKTRIKSKPYWIAAIMIFVAVYILRLMPINYSVNIMINVIFCTVLGINVLKISLLQSVKANLLTFSAILVGEATNYFLLQSICGSQKMLEIMGDPMTKVIYTIPSTIVFGAIIFTAYYFNVIKVSKKKEILNLKKER
;
A
#
# COMPACT_ATOMS: atom_id res chain seq x y z
N MET A 1 -5.86 -12.64 -16.68
CA MET A 1 -5.15 -11.45 -17.19
C MET A 1 -3.66 -11.74 -17.12
N LYS A 2 -2.94 -11.72 -18.26
CA LYS A 2 -1.48 -11.81 -18.22
C LYS A 2 -0.96 -10.49 -17.68
N VAL A 3 -0.43 -10.49 -16.46
CA VAL A 3 0.20 -9.31 -15.87
C VAL A 3 1.46 -9.03 -16.67
N SER A 4 1.56 -7.85 -17.26
CA SER A 4 2.76 -7.48 -18.01
C SER A 4 3.92 -7.26 -17.04
N ILE A 5 5.13 -7.64 -17.44
CA ILE A 5 6.35 -7.35 -16.67
C ILE A 5 6.46 -5.85 -16.38
N LEU A 6 6.00 -5.01 -17.32
CA LEU A 6 5.93 -3.57 -17.18
C LEU A 6 4.97 -3.12 -16.07
N GLU A 7 3.80 -3.77 -15.92
CA GLU A 7 2.86 -3.47 -14.83
C GLU A 7 3.50 -3.74 -13.45
N ILE A 8 4.30 -4.80 -13.35
CA ILE A 8 4.95 -5.19 -12.09
C ILE A 8 6.03 -4.19 -11.71
N ILE A 9 6.86 -3.78 -12.69
CA ILE A 9 7.99 -2.87 -12.42
C ILE A 9 7.50 -1.45 -12.18
N LEU A 10 6.67 -0.90 -13.07
CA LEU A 10 6.26 0.50 -13.04
C LEU A 10 5.23 0.80 -11.95
N LYS A 11 4.32 -0.14 -11.67
CA LYS A 11 3.24 0.06 -10.69
C LYS A 11 3.43 -0.81 -9.46
N GLY A 12 3.72 -2.09 -9.65
CA GLY A 12 3.82 -3.07 -8.55
C GLY A 12 4.90 -2.73 -7.52
N ILE A 13 6.11 -2.34 -7.96
CA ILE A 13 7.20 -1.99 -7.05
C ILE A 13 6.86 -0.71 -6.25
N PRO A 14 6.50 0.44 -6.86
CA PRO A 14 6.15 1.63 -6.09
C PRO A 14 4.98 1.41 -5.12
N GLU A 15 3.93 0.74 -5.57
CA GLU A 15 2.74 0.48 -4.76
C GLU A 15 3.08 -0.39 -3.54
N ASN A 16 3.92 -1.42 -3.70
CA ASN A 16 4.37 -2.27 -2.60
C ASN A 16 5.23 -1.51 -1.58
N LEU A 17 6.11 -0.61 -2.04
CA LEU A 17 6.92 0.22 -1.14
C LEU A 17 6.02 1.16 -0.30
N ILE A 18 5.02 1.77 -0.93
CA ILE A 18 4.02 2.61 -0.26
C ILE A 18 3.15 1.77 0.69
N PHE A 19 2.75 0.56 0.30
CA PHE A 19 2.00 -0.35 1.16
C PHE A 19 2.78 -0.69 2.43
N THR A 20 4.06 -1.01 2.28
CA THR A 20 4.94 -1.29 3.43
C THR A 20 5.05 -0.05 4.32
N LEU A 21 5.16 1.15 3.76
CA LEU A 21 5.11 2.40 4.54
C LEU A 21 3.77 2.58 5.27
N GLY A 22 2.66 2.18 4.65
CA GLY A 22 1.32 2.20 5.24
C GLY A 22 1.24 1.38 6.51
N LEU A 23 1.88 0.22 6.55
CA LEU A 23 1.96 -0.59 7.76
C LEU A 23 2.59 0.18 8.92
N PHE A 24 3.77 0.78 8.70
CA PHE A 24 4.45 1.61 9.70
C PHE A 24 3.63 2.85 10.10
N ALA A 25 2.94 3.47 9.14
CA ALA A 25 2.11 4.65 9.37
C ALA A 25 0.96 4.35 10.34
N PHE A 26 0.24 3.25 10.13
CA PHE A 26 -0.92 2.90 10.93
C PHE A 26 -0.58 2.16 12.22
N THR A 27 0.56 1.45 12.29
CA THR A 27 1.07 0.89 13.55
C THR A 27 1.79 1.92 14.41
N LYS A 28 1.89 3.18 13.95
CA LYS A 28 2.56 4.29 14.65
C LYS A 28 4.01 3.98 15.01
N THR A 29 4.65 3.13 14.21
CA THR A 29 6.01 2.64 14.48
C THR A 29 6.98 3.43 13.62
N ARG A 30 8.10 3.86 14.19
CA ARG A 30 9.15 4.53 13.41
C ARG A 30 9.76 3.54 12.42
N ILE A 31 9.97 4.00 11.20
CA ILE A 31 10.65 3.21 10.17
C ILE A 31 12.07 2.91 10.64
N LYS A 32 12.41 1.62 10.68
CA LYS A 32 13.77 1.13 10.82
C LYS A 32 14.19 0.56 9.47
N SER A 33 15.35 1.00 8.95
CA SER A 33 15.78 0.67 7.58
C SER A 33 15.80 -0.84 7.30
N LYS A 34 16.46 -1.64 8.16
CA LYS A 34 16.56 -3.10 8.00
C LYS A 34 15.19 -3.82 7.91
N PRO A 35 14.30 -3.75 8.92
CA PRO A 35 13.02 -4.45 8.85
C PRO A 35 12.06 -3.88 7.79
N TYR A 36 12.20 -2.60 7.42
CA TYR A 36 11.43 -2.02 6.32
C TYR A 36 11.74 -2.71 4.98
N TRP A 37 13.01 -2.79 4.61
CA TRP A 37 13.42 -3.43 3.35
C TRP A 37 13.13 -4.92 3.33
N ILE A 38 13.34 -5.63 4.45
CA ILE A 38 13.00 -7.06 4.56
C ILE A 38 11.49 -7.26 4.34
N ALA A 39 10.64 -6.49 5.03
CA ALA A 39 9.19 -6.58 4.87
C ALA A 39 8.76 -6.23 3.43
N ALA A 40 9.30 -5.16 2.85
CA ALA A 40 8.96 -4.74 1.49
C ALA A 40 9.27 -5.83 0.45
N ILE A 41 10.45 -6.45 0.54
CA ILE A 41 10.85 -7.53 -0.38
C ILE A 41 9.97 -8.76 -0.19
N MET A 42 9.73 -9.17 1.06
CA MET A 42 8.90 -10.35 1.33
C MET A 42 7.44 -10.15 0.88
N ILE A 43 6.86 -8.98 1.12
CA ILE A 43 5.50 -8.65 0.65
C ILE A 43 5.47 -8.62 -0.88
N PHE A 44 6.45 -8.00 -1.54
CA PHE A 44 6.51 -7.95 -3.01
C PHE A 44 6.52 -9.36 -3.62
N VAL A 45 7.41 -10.23 -3.13
CA VAL A 45 7.53 -11.61 -3.61
C VAL A 45 6.24 -12.38 -3.38
N ALA A 46 5.63 -12.27 -2.20
CA ALA A 46 4.39 -12.97 -1.90
C ALA A 46 3.21 -12.48 -2.75
N VAL A 47 3.03 -11.17 -2.89
CA VAL A 47 1.98 -10.58 -3.74
C VAL A 47 2.16 -11.05 -5.19
N TYR A 48 3.40 -11.10 -5.68
CA TYR A 48 3.68 -11.58 -7.04
C TYR A 48 3.33 -13.06 -7.21
N ILE A 49 3.78 -13.93 -6.30
CA ILE A 49 3.46 -15.37 -6.34
C ILE A 49 1.94 -15.59 -6.29
N LEU A 50 1.23 -14.89 -5.41
CA LEU A 50 -0.22 -15.00 -5.30
C LEU A 50 -0.93 -14.53 -6.57
N ARG A 51 -0.45 -13.47 -7.23
CA ARG A 51 -0.99 -13.03 -8.53
C ARG A 51 -0.75 -14.02 -9.68
N LEU A 52 0.26 -14.89 -9.58
CA LEU A 52 0.48 -15.95 -10.56
C LEU A 52 -0.44 -17.16 -10.34
N MET A 53 -1.03 -17.30 -9.15
CA MET A 53 -1.98 -18.38 -8.89
C MET A 53 -3.28 -18.13 -9.67
N PRO A 54 -3.84 -19.16 -10.35
CA PRO A 54 -5.08 -19.06 -11.09
C PRO A 54 -6.29 -19.13 -10.15
N ILE A 55 -6.32 -18.29 -9.13
CA ILE A 55 -7.41 -18.20 -8.15
C ILE A 55 -8.15 -16.88 -8.31
N ASN A 56 -9.35 -16.82 -7.73
CA ASN A 56 -10.17 -15.62 -7.74
C ASN A 56 -9.42 -14.45 -7.11
N TYR A 57 -9.53 -13.27 -7.71
CA TYR A 57 -8.86 -12.05 -7.27
C TYR A 57 -9.14 -11.72 -5.79
N SER A 58 -10.40 -11.86 -5.35
CA SER A 58 -10.79 -11.64 -3.95
C SER A 58 -10.09 -12.60 -2.97
N VAL A 59 -9.84 -13.84 -3.39
CA VAL A 59 -9.12 -14.84 -2.56
C VAL A 59 -7.64 -14.44 -2.43
N ASN A 60 -7.03 -13.97 -3.52
CA ASN A 60 -5.67 -13.42 -3.48
C ASN A 60 -5.52 -12.27 -2.48
N ILE A 61 -6.52 -11.39 -2.37
CA ILE A 61 -6.50 -10.30 -1.37
C ILE A 61 -6.54 -10.87 0.05
N MET A 62 -7.44 -11.82 0.34
CA MET A 62 -7.55 -12.42 1.66
C MET A 62 -6.25 -13.11 2.10
N ILE A 63 -5.63 -13.88 1.21
CA ILE A 63 -4.34 -14.54 1.49
C ILE A 63 -3.25 -13.51 1.73
N ASN A 64 -3.19 -12.43 0.93
CA ASN A 64 -2.24 -11.33 1.15
C ASN A 64 -2.41 -10.69 2.53
N VAL A 65 -3.64 -10.43 2.98
CA VAL A 65 -3.89 -9.85 4.32
C VAL A 65 -3.39 -10.77 5.42
N ILE A 66 -3.62 -12.09 5.31
CA ILE A 66 -3.10 -13.07 6.27
C ILE A 66 -1.56 -13.04 6.28
N PHE A 67 -0.95 -13.12 5.10
CA PHE A 67 0.51 -13.12 4.95
C PHE A 67 1.15 -11.84 5.52
N CYS A 68 0.64 -10.66 5.14
CA CYS A 68 1.13 -9.38 5.67
C CYS A 68 0.94 -9.27 7.19
N THR A 69 -0.10 -9.89 7.74
CA THR A 69 -0.32 -9.92 9.20
C THR A 69 0.73 -10.76 9.91
N VAL A 70 1.04 -11.95 9.37
CA VAL A 70 2.12 -12.82 9.89
C VAL A 70 3.48 -12.11 9.80
N LEU A 71 3.77 -11.43 8.69
CA LEU A 71 4.98 -10.63 8.55
C LEU A 71 5.05 -9.47 9.54
N GLY A 72 3.92 -8.80 9.80
CA GLY A 72 3.85 -7.75 10.81
C GLY A 72 4.26 -8.25 12.19
N ILE A 73 3.74 -9.39 12.61
CA ILE A 73 4.07 -9.96 13.92
C ILE A 73 5.55 -10.35 14.00
N ASN A 74 6.06 -11.06 12.98
CA ASN A 74 7.40 -11.65 13.03
C ASN A 74 8.53 -10.65 12.71
N VAL A 75 8.36 -9.82 11.69
CA VAL A 75 9.40 -8.90 11.20
C VAL A 75 9.29 -7.53 11.86
N LEU A 76 8.07 -7.00 11.97
CA LEU A 76 7.81 -5.67 12.52
C LEU A 76 7.63 -5.68 14.05
N LYS A 77 7.45 -6.87 14.66
CA LYS A 77 7.25 -7.06 16.11
C LYS A 77 6.07 -6.25 16.66
N ILE A 78 5.00 -6.15 15.87
CA ILE A 78 3.74 -5.48 16.24
C ILE A 78 2.69 -6.51 16.70
N SER A 79 1.71 -6.09 17.49
CA SER A 79 0.65 -7.00 17.93
C SER A 79 -0.29 -7.40 16.79
N LEU A 80 -0.88 -8.60 16.88
CA LEU A 80 -1.83 -9.12 15.88
C LEU A 80 -2.91 -8.09 15.53
N LEU A 81 -3.57 -7.52 16.54
CA LEU A 81 -4.64 -6.55 16.34
C LEU A 81 -4.16 -5.27 15.63
N GLN A 82 -2.96 -4.79 15.96
CA GLN A 82 -2.38 -3.62 15.29
C GLN A 82 -2.03 -3.95 13.83
N SER A 83 -1.47 -5.14 13.58
CA SER A 83 -1.11 -5.57 12.24
C SER A 83 -2.32 -5.74 11.33
N VAL A 84 -3.39 -6.37 11.82
CA VAL A 84 -4.63 -6.54 11.06
C VAL A 84 -5.24 -5.17 10.74
N LYS A 85 -5.36 -4.28 11.74
CA LYS A 85 -5.90 -2.93 11.54
C LYS A 85 -5.10 -2.14 10.51
N ALA A 86 -3.77 -2.19 10.58
CA ALA A 86 -2.90 -1.49 9.64
C ALA A 86 -3.00 -2.05 8.21
N ASN A 87 -3.05 -3.38 8.07
CA ASN A 87 -3.26 -4.03 6.77
C ASN A 87 -4.58 -3.59 6.15
N LEU A 88 -5.69 -3.68 6.89
CA LEU A 88 -7.01 -3.31 6.38
C LEU A 88 -7.08 -1.83 5.98
N LEU A 89 -6.56 -0.92 6.82
CA LEU A 89 -6.52 0.51 6.49
C LEU A 89 -5.67 0.80 5.24
N THR A 90 -4.54 0.14 5.10
CA THR A 90 -3.66 0.31 3.94
C THR A 90 -4.32 -0.24 2.67
N PHE A 91 -4.96 -1.41 2.74
CA PHE A 91 -5.74 -1.95 1.62
C PHE A 91 -6.91 -1.04 1.22
N SER A 92 -7.66 -0.52 2.19
CA SER A 92 -8.73 0.44 1.92
C SER A 92 -8.20 1.69 1.22
N ALA A 93 -7.02 2.19 1.59
CA ALA A 93 -6.41 3.33 0.92
C ALA A 93 -6.04 3.04 -0.55
N ILE A 94 -5.57 1.82 -0.86
CA ILE A 94 -5.37 1.38 -2.25
C ILE A 94 -6.71 1.39 -3.00
N LEU A 95 -7.75 0.77 -2.43
CA LEU A 95 -9.07 0.68 -3.07
C LEU A 95 -9.66 2.06 -3.34
N VAL A 96 -9.51 3.01 -2.42
CA VAL A 96 -9.92 4.41 -2.63
C VAL A 96 -9.15 5.03 -3.80
N GLY A 97 -7.82 4.87 -3.84
CA GLY A 97 -7.01 5.38 -4.94
C GLY A 97 -7.43 4.81 -6.30
N GLU A 98 -7.66 3.49 -6.37
CA GLU A 98 -8.12 2.84 -7.60
C GLU A 98 -9.52 3.29 -7.99
N ALA A 99 -10.48 3.30 -7.05
CA ALA A 99 -11.85 3.72 -7.31
C ALA A 99 -11.94 5.17 -7.79
N THR A 100 -11.21 6.09 -7.15
CA THR A 100 -11.13 7.48 -7.59
C THR A 100 -10.57 7.59 -9.00
N ASN A 101 -9.53 6.82 -9.33
CA ASN A 101 -8.95 6.84 -10.66
C ASN A 101 -9.91 6.31 -11.73
N TYR A 102 -10.60 5.19 -11.46
CA TYR A 102 -11.63 4.67 -12.35
C TYR A 102 -12.78 5.66 -12.56
N PHE A 103 -13.26 6.30 -11.49
CA PHE A 103 -14.31 7.30 -11.57
C PHE A 103 -13.89 8.52 -12.41
N LEU A 104 -12.67 9.01 -12.23
CA LEU A 104 -12.12 10.12 -13.03
C LEU A 104 -11.98 9.73 -14.51
N LEU A 105 -11.47 8.54 -14.82
CA LEU A 105 -11.35 8.05 -16.19
C LEU A 105 -12.71 7.94 -16.86
N GLN A 106 -13.70 7.40 -16.15
CA GLN A 106 -15.06 7.29 -16.67
C GLN A 106 -15.68 8.66 -16.96
N SER A 107 -15.46 9.63 -16.08
CA SER A 107 -16.00 10.99 -16.22
C SER A 107 -15.36 11.78 -17.38
N ILE A 108 -14.04 11.63 -17.59
CA ILE A 108 -13.30 12.40 -18.61
C ILE A 108 -13.36 11.73 -20.00
N CYS A 109 -13.17 10.40 -20.07
CA CYS A 109 -13.02 9.70 -21.35
C CYS A 109 -14.31 9.02 -21.84
N GLY A 110 -15.31 8.85 -20.97
CA GLY A 110 -16.51 8.07 -21.26
C GLY A 110 -16.27 6.55 -21.23
N SER A 111 -17.34 5.79 -21.00
CA SER A 111 -17.29 4.35 -20.72
C SER A 111 -16.67 3.51 -21.86
N GLN A 112 -16.80 3.93 -23.13
CA GLN A 112 -16.30 3.19 -24.28
C GLN A 112 -14.77 3.27 -24.44
N LYS A 113 -14.19 4.49 -24.35
CA LYS A 113 -12.73 4.65 -24.36
C LYS A 113 -12.04 4.02 -23.14
N MET A 114 -12.74 3.97 -22.00
CA MET A 114 -12.22 3.27 -20.82
C MET A 114 -11.99 1.78 -21.11
N LEU A 115 -12.92 1.12 -21.82
CA LEU A 115 -12.77 -0.30 -22.17
C LEU A 115 -11.59 -0.53 -23.13
N GLU A 116 -11.36 0.39 -24.08
CA GLU A 116 -10.19 0.35 -24.98
C GLU A 116 -8.88 0.53 -24.19
N ILE A 117 -8.82 1.50 -23.29
CA ILE A 117 -7.65 1.76 -22.42
C ILE A 117 -7.34 0.56 -21.52
N MET A 118 -8.37 -0.14 -21.03
CA MET A 118 -8.21 -1.33 -20.18
C MET A 118 -7.86 -2.60 -20.98
N GLY A 119 -8.10 -2.58 -22.30
CA GLY A 119 -7.77 -3.67 -23.22
C GLY A 119 -6.28 -3.72 -23.57
N ASP A 120 -5.61 -2.57 -23.67
CA ASP A 120 -4.16 -2.51 -23.93
C ASP A 120 -3.33 -2.41 -22.62
N PRO A 121 -2.37 -3.34 -22.40
CA PRO A 121 -1.56 -3.37 -21.18
C PRO A 121 -0.74 -2.10 -20.93
N MET A 122 -0.32 -1.39 -21.97
CA MET A 122 0.57 -0.24 -21.82
C MET A 122 -0.22 1.01 -21.43
N THR A 123 -1.33 1.29 -22.13
CA THR A 123 -2.22 2.39 -21.74
C THR A 123 -2.78 2.16 -20.34
N LYS A 124 -3.15 0.93 -19.99
CA LYS A 124 -3.67 0.61 -18.66
C LYS A 124 -2.70 1.02 -17.54
N VAL A 125 -1.39 0.77 -17.71
CA VAL A 125 -0.38 1.21 -16.72
C VAL A 125 -0.39 2.73 -16.59
N ILE A 126 -0.26 3.44 -17.72
CA ILE A 126 -0.14 4.91 -17.73
C ILE A 126 -1.36 5.56 -17.06
N TYR A 127 -2.56 5.10 -17.41
CA TYR A 127 -3.80 5.64 -16.88
C TYR A 127 -4.12 5.17 -15.45
N THR A 128 -3.40 4.18 -14.91
CA THR A 128 -3.54 3.77 -13.50
C THR A 128 -2.43 4.29 -12.59
N ILE A 129 -1.38 4.93 -13.10
CA ILE A 129 -0.38 5.62 -12.27
C ILE A 129 -1.01 6.66 -11.32
N PRO A 130 -2.01 7.47 -11.71
CA PRO A 130 -2.60 8.45 -10.81
C PRO A 130 -3.23 7.82 -9.55
N SER A 131 -3.73 6.58 -9.61
CA SER A 131 -4.24 5.89 -8.42
C SER A 131 -3.15 5.67 -7.37
N THR A 132 -1.95 5.30 -7.82
CA THR A 132 -0.80 5.07 -6.95
C THR A 132 -0.30 6.39 -6.34
N ILE A 133 -0.41 7.50 -7.05
CA ILE A 133 -0.10 8.84 -6.53
C ILE A 133 -1.07 9.21 -5.39
N VAL A 134 -2.38 9.02 -5.60
CA VAL A 134 -3.40 9.27 -4.56
C VAL A 134 -3.17 8.39 -3.34
N PHE A 135 -2.94 7.09 -3.55
CA PHE A 135 -2.60 6.16 -2.48
C PHE A 135 -1.35 6.60 -1.70
N GLY A 136 -0.28 6.97 -2.41
CA GLY A 136 0.92 7.54 -1.83
C GLY A 136 0.62 8.76 -0.96
N ALA A 137 -0.13 9.73 -1.48
CA ALA A 137 -0.48 10.95 -0.75
C ALA A 137 -1.23 10.65 0.57
N ILE A 138 -2.17 9.70 0.56
CA ILE A 138 -2.90 9.26 1.75
C ILE A 138 -1.93 8.69 2.79
N ILE A 139 -1.04 7.78 2.37
CA ILE A 139 -0.11 7.11 3.28
C ILE A 139 0.95 8.05 3.82
N PHE A 140 1.54 8.93 3.00
CA PHE A 140 2.51 9.92 3.45
C PHE A 140 1.90 10.88 4.48
N THR A 141 0.68 11.32 4.22
CA THR A 141 -0.07 12.17 5.16
C THR A 141 -0.32 11.44 6.47
N ALA A 142 -0.80 10.19 6.41
CA ALA A 142 -1.03 9.36 7.58
C ALA A 142 0.26 9.15 8.40
N TYR A 143 1.39 8.89 7.74
CA TYR A 143 2.69 8.70 8.40
C TYR A 143 3.15 9.97 9.13
N TYR A 144 3.03 11.13 8.48
CA TYR A 144 3.41 12.42 9.07
C TYR A 144 2.63 12.70 10.36
N PHE A 145 1.30 12.53 10.34
CA PHE A 145 0.46 12.80 11.50
C PHE A 145 0.62 11.75 12.62
N ASN A 146 0.67 10.47 12.28
CA ASN A 146 0.65 9.39 13.27
C ASN A 146 2.01 9.10 13.90
N VAL A 147 3.11 9.34 13.17
CA VAL A 147 4.46 8.99 13.63
C VAL A 147 5.26 10.24 13.97
N ILE A 148 5.45 11.14 12.99
CA ILE A 148 6.37 12.28 13.13
C ILE A 148 5.83 13.29 14.15
N LYS A 149 4.58 13.75 13.97
CA LYS A 149 3.96 14.76 14.85
C LYS A 149 3.81 14.26 16.29
N VAL A 150 3.37 13.02 16.47
CA VAL A 150 3.22 12.40 17.80
C VAL A 150 4.56 12.26 18.49
N SER A 151 5.59 11.85 17.77
CA SER A 151 6.91 11.67 18.37
C SER A 151 7.55 12.99 18.79
N LYS A 152 7.41 14.05 17.98
CA LYS A 152 7.92 15.39 18.30
C LYS A 152 7.22 15.98 19.54
N LYS A 153 5.91 15.73 19.69
CA LYS A 153 5.14 16.15 20.88
C LYS A 153 5.64 15.49 22.17
N LYS A 154 5.97 14.18 22.14
CA LYS A 154 6.53 13.47 23.31
C LYS A 154 7.89 14.01 23.73
N GLU A 155 8.76 14.29 22.76
CA GLU A 155 10.10 14.82 23.00
C GLU A 155 10.06 16.21 23.68
N ILE A 156 9.20 17.11 23.18
CA ILE A 156 8.98 18.44 23.79
C ILE A 156 8.42 18.32 25.23
N LEU A 157 7.53 17.35 25.48
CA LEU A 157 6.96 17.16 26.82
C LEU A 157 8.00 16.65 27.83
N ASN A 158 8.91 15.79 27.40
CA ASN A 158 9.99 15.28 28.26
C ASN A 158 10.98 16.40 28.62
N LEU A 159 11.36 17.25 27.66
CA LEU A 159 12.22 18.42 27.91
C LEU A 159 11.62 19.44 28.89
N LYS A 160 10.28 19.50 28.99
CA LYS A 160 9.59 20.34 29.98
C LYS A 160 9.51 19.73 31.38
N LYS A 161 9.70 18.42 31.54
CA LYS A 161 9.70 17.73 32.85
C LYS A 161 11.06 17.73 33.53
N GLU A 162 12.13 17.94 32.77
CA GLU A 162 13.52 17.98 33.26
C GLU A 162 13.99 19.41 33.63
N ARG A 163 13.10 20.41 33.51
CA ARG A 163 13.29 21.79 33.97
C ARG A 163 12.37 22.07 35.15
#